data_AF-A0A8J8BA48-F1
#
_entry.id   AF-A0A8J8BA48-F1
#
_cell.length_a   1.000
_cell.length_b   1.000
_cell.length_c   1.000
_cell.angle_alpha   90.00
_cell.angle_beta   90.00
_cell.angle_gamma   90.00
#
_symmetry.space_group_name_H-M   'P 1'
#
loop_
_entity.id
_entity.type
_entity.pdbx_description
1 polymer ?
#
loop_
_entity_poly.entity_id
_entity_poly.type
_entity_poly.pdbx_seq_one_letter_code
_entity_poly.pdbx_strand_id
1 'polypeptide(L)'
;MQKAAQQVQQVSEEINSELRSLMSSLEPVASSWKGSAASAFQQLMARWQEDASKLTQALDGIAGMLDSTTKTYSQAEESNASQISQILGSLG
;
A
#
# COMPACT_ATOMS: atom_id res chain seq x y z
N MET A 1 -16.46 0.94 0.13
CA MET A 1 -15.20 0.29 0.58
C MET A 1 -14.22 0.03 -0.55
N GLN A 2 -14.67 -0.34 -1.76
CA GLN A 2 -13.80 -0.46 -2.95
C GLN A 2 -12.97 0.81 -3.26
N LYS A 3 -13.59 2.00 -3.06
CA LYS A 3 -12.89 3.30 -3.12
C LYS A 3 -11.71 3.42 -2.14
N ALA A 4 -11.78 2.82 -0.96
CA ALA A 4 -10.73 2.93 0.05
C ALA A 4 -9.50 2.10 -0.34
N ALA A 5 -9.69 0.87 -0.84
CA ALA A 5 -8.60 0.06 -1.36
C ALA A 5 -7.92 0.72 -2.57
N GLN A 6 -8.71 1.31 -3.48
CA GLN A 6 -8.17 2.09 -4.61
C GLN A 6 -7.40 3.33 -4.15
N GLN A 7 -7.89 4.08 -3.16
CA GLN A 7 -7.17 5.21 -2.60
C GLN A 7 -5.83 4.79 -1.97
N VAL A 8 -5.78 3.67 -1.25
CA VAL A 8 -4.53 3.18 -0.66
C VAL A 8 -3.53 2.77 -1.74
N GLN A 9 -3.98 2.10 -2.81
CA GLN A 9 -3.12 1.80 -3.96
C GLN A 9 -2.58 3.06 -4.62
N GLN A 10 -3.44 4.06 -4.83
CA GLN A 10 -3.05 5.32 -5.46
C GLN A 10 -2.02 6.09 -4.60
N VAL A 11 -2.22 6.15 -3.28
CA VAL A 11 -1.26 6.74 -2.34
C VAL A 11 0.06 5.96 -2.32
N SER A 12 0.01 4.62 -2.43
CA SER A 12 1.23 3.80 -2.54
C SER A 12 2.01 4.11 -3.83
N GLU A 13 1.34 4.27 -4.96
CA GLU A 13 1.96 4.66 -6.22
C GLU A 13 2.57 6.06 -6.16
N GLU A 14 1.85 7.03 -5.58
CA GLU A 14 2.33 8.40 -5.37
C GLU A 14 3.58 8.43 -4.50
N ILE A 15 3.56 7.75 -3.35
CA ILE A 15 4.72 7.63 -2.45
C ILE A 15 5.90 7.01 -3.18
N ASN A 16 5.71 5.90 -3.90
CA ASN A 16 6.78 5.28 -4.66
C ASN A 16 7.35 6.21 -5.76
N SER A 17 6.53 7.08 -6.35
CA SER A 17 6.96 8.07 -7.32
C SER A 17 7.81 9.17 -6.67
N GLU A 18 7.37 9.71 -5.53
CA GLU A 18 8.12 10.72 -4.78
C GLU A 18 9.47 10.18 -4.29
N LEU A 19 9.49 8.95 -3.77
CA LEU A 19 10.71 8.29 -3.33
C LEU A 19 11.72 8.14 -4.48
N ARG A 20 11.25 7.78 -5.68
CA ARG A 20 12.08 7.71 -6.90
C ARG A 20 12.59 9.08 -7.33
N SER A 21 11.73 10.10 -7.29
CA SER A 21 12.10 11.48 -7.64
C SER A 21 13.17 12.04 -6.72
N LEU A 22 13.04 11.81 -5.40
CA LEU A 22 14.05 12.21 -4.43
C LEU A 22 15.39 11.50 -4.71
N MET A 23 15.35 10.19 -4.96
CA MET A 23 16.55 9.42 -5.26
C MET A 23 17.27 9.92 -6.52
N SER A 24 16.52 10.21 -7.59
CA SER A 24 17.07 10.79 -8.83
C SER A 24 17.66 12.19 -8.59
N SER A 25 17.08 12.98 -7.69
CA SER A 25 17.62 14.30 -7.32
C SER A 25 18.88 14.21 -6.46
N LEU A 26 19.06 13.12 -5.72
CA LEU A 26 20.23 12.88 -4.86
C LEU A 26 21.42 12.27 -5.62
N GLU A 27 21.18 11.57 -6.73
CA GLU A 27 22.21 10.94 -7.58
C GLU A 27 23.35 11.89 -8.02
N PRO A 28 23.06 13.13 -8.49
CA PRO A 28 24.09 14.10 -8.85
C PRO A 28 24.92 14.54 -7.64
N VAL A 29 24.29 14.72 -6.48
CA VAL A 29 24.95 15.11 -5.24
C VAL A 29 25.88 14.00 -4.75
N ALA A 30 25.45 12.74 -4.88
CA ALA A 30 26.26 11.56 -4.58
C ALA A 30 27.59 11.56 -5.36
N SER A 31 27.54 11.92 -6.64
CA SER A 31 28.73 11.96 -7.50
C SER A 31 29.75 13.03 -7.08
N SER A 32 29.30 14.06 -6.36
CA SER A 32 30.15 15.13 -5.85
C SER A 32 30.86 14.77 -4.55
N TRP A 33 30.35 13.81 -3.79
CA TRP A 33 30.91 13.42 -2.50
C TRP A 33 31.98 12.33 -2.70
N LYS A 34 33.23 12.64 -2.35
CA LYS A 34 34.36 11.71 -2.41
C LYS A 34 34.86 11.35 -1.01
N GLY A 35 35.45 10.16 -0.87
CA GLY A 35 36.03 9.68 0.39
C GLY A 35 34.96 9.34 1.43
N SER A 36 35.17 9.74 2.69
CA SER A 36 34.31 9.38 3.83
C SER A 36 32.84 9.79 3.66
N ALA A 37 32.58 10.88 2.92
CA ALA A 37 31.23 11.35 2.63
C ALA A 37 30.46 10.39 1.69
N ALA A 38 31.16 9.72 0.77
CA ALA A 38 30.55 8.72 -0.11
C ALA A 38 30.04 7.51 0.70
N SER A 39 30.81 7.05 1.68
CA SER A 39 30.42 5.93 2.55
C SER A 39 29.21 6.27 3.43
N ALA A 40 29.15 7.49 3.98
CA ALA A 40 28.00 7.97 4.73
C ALA A 40 26.73 8.05 3.86
N PHE A 41 26.87 8.52 2.62
CA PHE A 41 25.76 8.55 1.67
C PHE A 41 25.28 7.17 1.25
N GLN A 42 26.20 6.23 1.01
CA GLN A 42 25.84 4.84 0.72
C GLN A 42 25.04 4.21 1.86
N GLN A 43 25.43 4.46 3.11
CA GLN A 43 24.65 4.01 4.27
C GLN A 43 23.27 4.69 4.33
N LEU A 44 23.20 6.00 4.09
CA LEU A 44 21.94 6.72 4.03
C LEU A 44 21.01 6.17 2.94
N MET A 45 21.55 5.90 1.74
CA MET A 45 20.80 5.32 0.62
C MET A 45 20.29 3.91 0.93
N ALA A 46 21.11 3.07 1.57
CA ALA A 46 20.70 1.74 1.98
C ALA A 46 19.55 1.82 3.01
N ARG A 47 19.67 2.70 4.01
CA ARG A 47 18.63 2.93 5.00
C ARG A 47 17.35 3.46 4.36
N TRP A 48 17.49 4.40 3.44
CA TRP A 48 16.38 4.97 2.69
C TRP A 48 15.62 3.90 1.89
N GLN A 49 16.31 3.01 1.19
CA GLN A 49 15.68 1.90 0.45
C GLN A 49 14.97 0.92 1.38
N GLU A 50 15.56 0.64 2.55
CA GLU A 50 14.93 -0.19 3.57
C GLU A 50 13.62 0.44 4.08
N ASP A 51 13.64 1.73 4.41
CA ASP A 51 12.48 2.45 4.93
C ASP A 51 11.39 2.62 3.85
N ALA A 52 11.78 2.88 2.61
CA ALA A 52 10.89 2.89 1.44
C ALA A 52 10.18 1.54 1.28
N SER A 53 10.92 0.43 1.32
CA SER A 53 10.34 -0.90 1.17
C SER A 53 9.36 -1.23 2.31
N LYS A 54 9.67 -0.87 3.55
CA LYS A 54 8.77 -1.04 4.69
C LYS A 54 7.48 -0.25 4.53
N LEU A 55 7.59 0.99 4.05
CA LEU A 55 6.43 1.84 3.79
C LEU A 55 5.52 1.22 2.72
N THR A 56 6.08 0.76 1.60
CA THR A 56 5.31 0.08 0.54
C THR A 56 4.62 -1.17 1.08
N GLN A 57 5.33 -2.02 1.83
CA GLN A 57 4.77 -3.24 2.42
C GLN A 57 3.62 -2.94 3.40
N ALA A 58 3.75 -1.88 4.21
CA ALA A 58 2.69 -1.47 5.13
C ALA A 58 1.43 -1.01 4.38
N LEU A 59 1.61 -0.24 3.30
CA LEU A 59 0.50 0.24 2.46
C LEU A 59 -0.21 -0.92 1.75
N ASP A 60 0.56 -1.87 1.19
CA ASP A 60 0.02 -3.07 0.56
C ASP A 60 -0.74 -3.94 1.57
N GLY A 61 -0.22 -4.05 2.79
CA GLY A 61 -0.90 -4.74 3.90
C GLY A 61 -2.24 -4.09 4.26
N ILE A 62 -2.29 -2.75 4.33
CA ILE A 62 -3.53 -1.99 4.57
C ILE A 62 -4.52 -2.22 3.43
N ALA A 63 -4.07 -2.15 2.17
CA ALA A 63 -4.93 -2.42 1.01
C ALA A 63 -5.51 -3.84 1.04
N GLY A 64 -4.69 -4.85 1.37
CA GLY A 64 -5.12 -6.24 1.51
C GLY A 64 -6.14 -6.46 2.63
N MET A 65 -5.94 -5.83 3.79
CA MET A 65 -6.91 -5.87 4.89
C MET A 65 -8.25 -5.23 4.51
N LEU A 66 -8.23 -4.11 3.77
CA LEU A 66 -9.44 -3.45 3.29
C LEU A 66 -10.18 -4.28 2.23
N ASP A 67 -9.46 -4.91 1.31
CA ASP A 67 -10.06 -5.81 0.31
C ASP A 67 -10.69 -7.04 0.98
N SER A 68 -9.97 -7.66 1.92
CA SER A 68 -10.49 -8.79 2.70
C SER A 68 -11.74 -8.39 3.49
N THR A 69 -11.73 -7.23 4.14
CA THR A 69 -12.88 -6.74 4.90
C THR A 69 -14.08 -6.52 3.97
N THR A 70 -13.85 -5.95 2.78
CA THR A 70 -14.90 -5.74 1.78
C THR A 70 -15.51 -7.06 1.33
N LYS A 71 -14.69 -8.07 0.99
CA LYS A 71 -15.17 -9.39 0.58
C LYS A 71 -15.97 -10.08 1.66
N THR A 72 -15.48 -10.06 2.90
CA THR A 72 -16.20 -10.64 4.06
C THR A 72 -17.56 -9.97 4.25
N TYR A 73 -17.61 -8.63 4.15
CA TYR A 73 -18.86 -7.88 4.31
C TYR A 73 -19.87 -8.22 3.21
N SER A 74 -19.43 -8.22 1.95
CA SER A 74 -20.28 -8.57 0.80
C SER A 74 -20.81 -10.01 0.87
N GLN A 75 -19.97 -10.97 1.27
CA GLN A 75 -20.39 -12.37 1.46
C GLN A 75 -21.40 -12.51 2.60
N ALA A 76 -21.21 -11.79 3.71
CA ALA A 76 -22.16 -11.80 4.82
C ALA A 76 -23.51 -11.22 4.41
N GLU A 77 -23.51 -10.15 3.60
CA GLU A 77 -24.72 -9.50 3.09
C GLU A 77 -25.49 -10.41 2.13
N GLU A 78 -24.80 -11.06 1.20
CA GLU A 78 -25.39 -12.04 0.27
C GLU A 78 -25.96 -13.26 1.00
N SER A 79 -25.23 -13.79 1.99
CA SER A 79 -25.71 -14.88 2.84
C SER A 79 -26.98 -14.48 3.59
N ASN A 80 -27.00 -13.31 4.23
CA ASN A 80 -28.18 -12.83 4.95
C ASN A 80 -29.38 -12.61 4.01
N ALA A 81 -29.15 -12.01 2.83
CA ALA A 81 -30.19 -11.83 1.83
C ALA A 81 -30.77 -13.18 1.39
N SER A 82 -29.93 -14.17 1.13
CA SER A 82 -30.36 -15.52 0.74
C SER A 82 -31.21 -16.20 1.82
N GLN A 83 -30.83 -16.08 3.09
CA GLN A 83 -31.59 -16.62 4.23
C GLN A 83 -32.96 -15.94 4.36
N ILE A 84 -33.02 -14.62 4.20
CA ILE A 84 -34.28 -13.86 4.23
C ILE A 84 -35.19 -14.31 3.07
N SER A 85 -34.65 -14.48 1.87
CA SER A 85 -35.42 -14.97 0.72
C SER A 85 -35.97 -16.38 0.95
N GLN A 86 -35.20 -17.26 1.59
CA GLN A 86 -35.66 -18.60 1.97
C GLN A 86 -36.80 -18.55 2.99
N ILE A 87 -36.69 -17.70 4.02
CA ILE A 87 -37.75 -17.51 5.02
C ILE A 87 -39.03 -16.99 4.36
N LEU A 88 -38.92 -15.97 3.51
CA LEU A 88 -40.07 -15.42 2.77
C LEU A 88 -40.73 -16.46 1.86
N GLY A 89 -39.94 -17.30 1.19
CA GLY A 89 -40.45 -18.39 0.35
C GLY A 89 -41.11 -19.52 1.12
N SER A 90 -40.79 -19.70 2.41
CA SER A 90 -41.43 -20.69 3.28
C SER A 90 -42.73 -20.22 3.93
N LEU A 91 -43.01 -18.91 3.88
CA LEU A 91 -44.20 -18.28 4.46
C LEU A 91 -45.33 -18.04 3.43
N GLY A 92 -45.06 -18.29 2.14
CA GLY A 92 -46.05 -18.26 1.05
C GLY A 92 -46.34 -19.67 0.53
#